data_AF-A0A2W6DJF6-F1
#
_entry.id   AF-A0A2W6DJF6-F1
#
_cell.length_a   1.000
_cell.length_b   1.000
_cell.length_c   1.000
_cell.angle_alpha   90.00
_cell.angle_beta   90.00
_cell.angle_gamma   90.00
#
_symmetry.space_group_name_H-M   'P 1'
#
loop_
_entity.id
_entity.type
_entity.pdbx_description
1 polymer ?
#
loop_
_entity_poly.entity_id
_entity_poly.type
_entity_poly.pdbx_seq_one_letter_code
_entity_poly.pdbx_strand_id
1 'polypeptide(L)'
;MRSGRRTTILGALFYGALLVLLAGCLVKVFPHILPKAIASRINHNSEGYVAALVLGSWIQFARARLRRSPLQWPLTLAAGAACLAIGVVMLTVHLPSQVKTLNEAFFALALLVPYVQLRRPLPALVPLGLSAAVLVLIVVSHGAKDTTLLAETLGMLLLAPITLDSIDRGILDSSARTSLPARYLWYAFLVVAPIVFSVVQYHIGDTGTLQVVTRYAVRVTEAFVFMLFVTLYFAVGLGRTGAGGSHDARRVPVGAAHRA
;
A
#
# COMPACT_ATOMS: atom_id res chain seq x y z
N MET A 1 -7.53 2.58 29.42
CA MET A 1 -6.26 3.32 29.23
C MET A 1 -5.11 2.52 28.59
N ARG A 2 -5.05 1.17 28.66
CA ARG A 2 -3.95 0.37 28.06
C ARG A 2 -3.91 0.34 26.51
N SER A 3 -5.04 0.59 25.83
CA SER A 3 -5.10 0.57 24.35
C SER A 3 -4.36 1.73 23.67
N GLY A 4 -4.31 2.90 24.31
CA GLY A 4 -3.64 4.09 23.74
C GLY A 4 -2.13 3.91 23.62
N ARG A 5 -1.47 3.45 24.69
CA ARG A 5 -0.01 3.29 24.72
C ARG A 5 0.50 2.29 23.68
N ARG A 6 -0.21 1.16 23.49
CA ARG A 6 0.15 0.15 22.48
C ARG A 6 0.08 0.73 21.07
N THR A 7 -1.00 1.44 20.73
CA THR A 7 -1.16 2.08 19.41
C THR A 7 -0.06 3.11 19.15
N THR A 8 0.31 3.91 20.16
CA THR A 8 1.40 4.88 20.04
C THR A 8 2.74 4.19 19.81
N ILE A 9 3.06 3.14 20.57
CA ILE A 9 4.32 2.40 20.40
C ILE A 9 4.39 1.75 19.02
N LEU A 10 3.31 1.07 18.59
CA LEU A 10 3.27 0.43 17.27
C LEU A 10 3.37 1.44 16.14
N GLY A 11 2.73 2.61 16.26
CA GLY A 11 2.88 3.68 15.29
C GLY A 11 4.30 4.24 15.25
N ALA A 12 4.91 4.49 16.41
CA ALA A 12 6.29 4.95 16.49
C ALA A 12 7.27 3.95 15.86
N LEU A 13 7.10 2.65 16.14
CA LEU A 13 7.90 1.59 15.54
C LEU A 13 7.69 1.50 14.02
N PHE A 14 6.45 1.53 13.55
CA PHE A 14 6.13 1.43 12.12
C PHE A 14 6.69 2.62 11.33
N TYR A 15 6.36 3.85 11.72
CA TYR A 15 6.83 5.04 11.00
C TYR A 15 8.32 5.29 11.20
N GLY A 16 8.83 5.03 12.40
CA GLY A 16 10.27 5.11 12.69
C GLY A 16 11.07 4.12 11.84
N ALA A 17 10.63 2.86 11.74
CA ALA A 17 11.28 1.88 10.89
C ALA A 17 11.24 2.26 9.41
N LEU A 18 10.09 2.73 8.89
CA LEU A 18 9.99 3.20 7.50
C LEU A 18 10.89 4.41 7.22
N LEU A 19 10.98 5.36 8.15
CA LEU A 19 11.89 6.51 8.04
C LEU A 19 13.36 6.07 8.04
N VAL A 20 13.74 5.15 8.92
CA VAL A 20 15.12 4.61 8.96
C VAL A 20 15.45 3.85 7.68
N LEU A 21 14.52 3.02 7.18
CA LEU A 21 14.68 2.32 5.90
C LEU A 21 14.85 3.31 4.75
N LEU A 22 13.95 4.28 4.63
CA LEU A 22 13.99 5.28 3.57
C LEU A 22 15.28 6.12 3.64
N ALA A 23 15.66 6.61 4.82
CA ALA A 23 16.90 7.36 5.01
C ALA A 23 18.11 6.50 4.60
N GLY A 24 18.17 5.24 5.05
CA GLY A 24 19.24 4.30 4.69
C GLY A 24 19.34 4.04 3.19
N CYS A 25 18.21 3.97 2.48
CA CYS A 25 18.18 3.85 1.02
C CYS A 25 18.72 5.13 0.35
N LEU A 26 18.27 6.30 0.81
CA LEU A 26 18.67 7.60 0.26
C LEU A 26 20.15 7.91 0.45
N VAL A 27 20.72 7.58 1.61
CA VAL A 27 22.15 7.77 1.90
C VAL A 27 23.02 6.56 1.52
N LYS A 28 22.44 5.51 0.94
CA LYS A 28 23.13 4.27 0.54
C LYS A 28 23.93 3.61 1.65
N VAL A 29 23.40 3.57 2.87
CA VAL A 29 24.09 2.94 4.01
C VAL A 29 24.07 1.41 3.92
N PHE A 30 22.99 0.81 3.42
CA PHE A 30 22.81 -0.65 3.46
C PHE A 30 23.92 -1.49 2.79
N PRO A 31 24.48 -1.10 1.62
CA PRO A 31 25.59 -1.83 1.02
C PRO A 31 26.85 -1.93 1.89
N HIS A 32 27.01 -1.07 2.91
CA HIS A 32 28.15 -1.09 3.82
C HIS A 32 27.95 -2.03 5.02
N ILE A 33 26.70 -2.39 5.34
CA ILE A 33 26.36 -3.14 6.56
C ILE A 33 25.68 -4.49 6.28
N LEU A 34 25.14 -4.69 5.07
CA LEU A 34 24.40 -5.89 4.68
C LEU A 34 25.02 -6.55 3.45
N PRO A 35 24.81 -7.87 3.26
CA PRO A 35 25.18 -8.55 2.02
C PRO A 35 24.59 -7.84 0.80
N LYS A 36 25.38 -7.72 -0.29
CA LYS A 36 25.02 -6.97 -1.51
C LYS A 36 23.63 -7.30 -2.05
N ALA A 37 23.26 -8.58 -2.06
CA ALA A 37 21.95 -9.04 -2.54
C ALA A 37 20.78 -8.50 -1.68
N ILE A 38 20.94 -8.44 -0.36
CA ILE A 38 19.91 -7.93 0.56
C ILE A 38 19.85 -6.40 0.48
N ALA A 39 21.01 -5.72 0.51
CA ALA A 39 21.08 -4.27 0.39
C ALA A 39 20.44 -3.76 -0.91
N SER A 40 20.70 -4.44 -2.04
CA SER A 40 20.09 -4.09 -3.31
C SER A 40 18.56 -4.25 -3.28
N ARG A 41 18.05 -5.34 -2.69
CA ARG A 41 16.60 -5.54 -2.55
C ARG A 41 15.95 -4.48 -1.67
N ILE A 42 16.57 -4.11 -0.55
CA ILE A 42 16.03 -3.05 0.32
C ILE A 42 16.03 -1.70 -0.41
N ASN A 43 17.10 -1.38 -1.14
CA ASN A 43 17.20 -0.12 -1.89
C ASN A 43 16.16 -0.03 -3.04
N HIS A 44 15.85 -1.14 -3.71
CA HIS A 44 14.81 -1.21 -4.75
C HIS A 44 13.37 -1.31 -4.19
N ASN A 45 13.14 -0.87 -2.95
CA ASN A 45 11.79 -0.83 -2.37
C ASN A 45 11.50 0.53 -1.71
N SER A 46 12.30 1.55 -2.06
CA SER A 46 12.22 2.87 -1.43
C SER A 46 10.92 3.61 -1.76
N GLU A 47 10.35 3.42 -2.95
CA GLU A 47 9.03 3.92 -3.30
C GLU A 47 7.94 3.29 -2.45
N GLY A 48 8.04 1.97 -2.28
CA GLY A 48 7.13 1.23 -1.43
C GLY A 48 7.12 1.75 0.00
N TYR A 49 8.30 2.10 0.54
CA TYR A 49 8.45 2.65 1.89
C TYR A 49 7.85 4.06 2.01
N VAL A 50 8.13 4.96 1.05
CA VAL A 50 7.58 6.33 1.11
C VAL A 50 6.07 6.34 0.90
N ALA A 51 5.54 5.49 0.00
CA ALA A 51 4.11 5.33 -0.19
C ALA A 51 3.42 4.82 1.08
N ALA A 52 3.98 3.82 1.74
CA ALA A 52 3.45 3.28 2.99
C ALA A 52 3.50 4.33 4.12
N LEU A 53 4.58 5.10 4.20
CA LEU A 53 4.76 6.17 5.18
C LEU A 53 3.71 7.28 4.99
N VAL A 54 3.57 7.81 3.77
CA VAL A 54 2.67 8.92 3.48
C VAL A 54 1.21 8.48 3.57
N LEU A 55 0.82 7.41 2.88
CA LEU A 55 -0.56 6.95 2.88
C LEU A 55 -0.97 6.42 4.25
N GLY A 56 -0.07 5.70 4.94
CA GLY A 56 -0.31 5.26 6.32
C GLY A 56 -0.54 6.44 7.25
N SER A 57 0.34 7.45 7.20
CA SER A 57 0.18 8.68 8.00
C SER A 57 -1.14 9.38 7.70
N TRP A 58 -1.53 9.44 6.41
CA TRP A 58 -2.80 10.02 6.00
C TRP A 58 -3.99 9.25 6.57
N ILE A 59 -4.03 7.92 6.40
CA ILE A 59 -5.12 7.06 6.90
C ILE A 59 -5.24 7.12 8.43
N GLN A 60 -4.10 7.16 9.15
CA GLN A 60 -4.10 7.14 10.61
C GLN A 60 -4.43 8.50 11.22
N PHE A 61 -3.81 9.58 10.75
CA PHE A 61 -3.85 10.87 11.42
C PHE A 61 -4.74 11.88 10.71
N ALA A 62 -4.57 12.06 9.40
CA ALA A 62 -5.30 13.09 8.65
C ALA A 62 -6.77 12.69 8.45
N ARG A 63 -7.01 11.52 7.85
CA ARG A 63 -8.36 11.03 7.52
C ARG A 63 -9.30 11.03 8.70
N ALA A 64 -8.83 10.55 9.86
CA ALA A 64 -9.64 10.47 11.08
C ALA A 64 -10.06 11.85 11.60
N ARG A 65 -9.16 12.85 11.53
CA ARG A 65 -9.41 14.23 11.99
C ARG A 65 -10.23 15.05 11.00
N LEU A 66 -10.02 14.81 9.70
CA LEU A 66 -10.69 15.55 8.64
C LEU A 66 -12.11 15.04 8.35
N ARG A 67 -12.46 13.82 8.78
CA ARG A 67 -13.80 13.26 8.55
C ARG A 67 -14.86 14.17 9.19
N ARG A 68 -15.75 14.73 8.36
CA ARG A 68 -16.80 15.71 8.75
C ARG A 68 -16.32 17.15 8.99
N SER A 69 -15.06 17.45 8.71
CA SER A 69 -14.57 18.83 8.70
C SER A 69 -14.94 19.51 7.36
N PRO A 70 -15.32 20.81 7.34
CA PRO A 70 -15.49 21.55 6.08
C PRO A 70 -14.17 21.62 5.27
N LEU A 71 -13.03 21.49 5.95
CA LEU A 71 -11.70 21.49 5.32
C LEU A 71 -11.29 20.13 4.76
N GLN A 72 -12.16 19.10 4.84
CA GLN A 72 -11.85 17.75 4.41
C GLN A 72 -11.31 17.72 2.97
N TRP A 73 -12.07 18.24 2.01
CA TRP A 73 -11.70 18.19 0.60
C TRP A 73 -10.60 19.19 0.23
N PRO A 74 -10.64 20.46 0.67
CA PRO A 74 -9.54 21.39 0.42
C PRO A 74 -8.18 20.85 0.85
N LEU A 75 -8.06 20.31 2.08
CA LEU A 75 -6.78 19.78 2.56
C LEU A 75 -6.37 18.48 1.89
N THR A 76 -7.33 17.62 1.53
CA THR A 76 -7.05 16.38 0.81
C THR A 76 -6.57 16.63 -0.61
N LEU A 77 -7.22 17.55 -1.34
CA LEU A 77 -6.81 17.94 -2.68
C LEU A 77 -5.48 18.69 -2.65
N ALA A 78 -5.26 19.56 -1.66
CA ALA A 78 -3.97 20.21 -1.47
C ALA A 78 -2.84 19.21 -1.21
N ALA A 79 -3.09 18.17 -0.39
CA ALA A 79 -2.11 17.12 -0.15
C ALA A 79 -1.84 16.27 -1.41
N GLY A 80 -2.89 15.93 -2.18
CA GLY A 80 -2.73 15.26 -3.46
C GLY A 80 -1.94 16.09 -4.48
N ALA A 81 -2.25 17.39 -4.58
CA ALA A 81 -1.53 18.33 -5.43
C ALA A 81 -0.07 18.53 -4.99
N ALA A 82 0.19 18.56 -3.68
CA ALA A 82 1.54 18.60 -3.14
C ALA A 82 2.34 17.35 -3.50
N CYS A 83 1.73 16.15 -3.40
CA CYS A 83 2.36 14.91 -3.84
C CYS A 83 2.69 14.96 -5.34
N LEU A 84 1.73 15.41 -6.18
CA LEU A 84 1.96 15.57 -7.62
C LEU A 84 3.11 16.54 -7.91
N ALA A 85 3.12 17.70 -7.26
CA ALA A 85 4.17 18.69 -7.42
C ALA A 85 5.55 18.13 -7.01
N ILE A 86 5.64 17.40 -5.90
CA ILE A 86 6.87 16.72 -5.48
C ILE A 86 7.33 15.73 -6.55
N GLY A 87 6.44 14.90 -7.08
CA GLY A 87 6.76 13.96 -8.16
C GLY A 87 7.28 14.66 -9.43
N VAL A 88 6.66 15.77 -9.84
CA VAL A 88 7.12 16.57 -10.98
C VAL A 88 8.48 17.23 -10.72
N VAL A 89 8.68 17.78 -9.52
CA VAL A 89 9.97 18.37 -9.12
C VAL A 89 11.08 17.31 -9.16
N MET A 90 10.82 16.11 -8.66
CA MET A 90 11.77 15.00 -8.71
C MET A 90 12.14 14.58 -10.13
N LEU A 91 11.19 14.66 -11.08
CA LEU A 91 11.47 14.36 -12.49
C LEU A 91 12.32 15.42 -13.19
N THR A 92 12.10 16.69 -12.86
CA THR A 92 12.63 17.84 -13.60
C THR A 92 13.95 18.38 -13.03
N VAL A 93 14.16 18.27 -11.73
CA VAL A 93 15.38 18.76 -11.07
C VAL A 93 16.50 17.70 -11.14
N HIS A 94 17.75 18.18 -11.21
CA HIS A 94 18.95 17.34 -11.17
C HIS A 94 19.17 16.80 -9.75
N LEU A 95 18.48 15.71 -9.42
CA LEU A 95 18.62 14.99 -8.16
C LEU A 95 19.40 13.67 -8.35
N PRO A 96 20.00 13.13 -7.28
CA PRO A 96 20.56 11.78 -7.30
C PRO A 96 19.51 10.77 -7.78
N SER A 97 19.94 9.76 -8.53
CA SER A 97 19.02 8.81 -9.16
C SER A 97 18.08 8.12 -8.16
N GLN A 98 18.54 7.90 -6.93
CA GLN A 98 17.77 7.28 -5.84
C GLN A 98 16.60 8.14 -5.36
N VAL A 99 16.75 9.47 -5.44
CA VAL A 99 15.69 10.41 -5.08
C VAL A 99 14.74 10.58 -6.25
N LYS A 100 15.29 10.59 -7.47
CA LYS A 100 14.49 10.73 -8.69
C LYS A 100 13.47 9.61 -8.81
N THR A 101 13.87 8.37 -8.55
CA THR A 101 12.99 7.18 -8.53
C THR A 101 12.05 7.13 -7.33
N LEU A 102 11.77 8.23 -6.63
CA LEU A 102 10.65 8.31 -5.68
C LEU A 102 9.42 8.97 -6.31
N ASN A 103 9.57 9.50 -7.51
CA ASN A 103 8.55 10.27 -8.21
C ASN A 103 7.29 9.43 -8.50
N GLU A 104 7.44 8.13 -8.78
CA GLU A 104 6.32 7.25 -9.13
C GLU A 104 5.43 7.02 -7.90
N ALA A 105 6.00 6.79 -6.71
CA ALA A 105 5.25 6.76 -5.46
C ALA A 105 4.45 8.06 -5.25
N PHE A 106 5.05 9.22 -5.49
CA PHE A 106 4.38 10.51 -5.33
C PHE A 106 3.24 10.72 -6.33
N PHE A 107 3.38 10.22 -7.57
CA PHE A 107 2.27 10.20 -8.54
C PHE A 107 1.13 9.29 -8.10
N ALA A 108 1.43 8.10 -7.57
CA ALA A 108 0.41 7.23 -7.00
C ALA A 108 -0.30 7.90 -5.83
N LEU A 109 0.46 8.48 -4.89
CA LEU A 109 -0.06 9.17 -3.71
C LEU A 109 -0.95 10.36 -4.05
N ALA A 110 -0.66 11.09 -5.14
CA ALA A 110 -1.49 12.19 -5.61
C ALA A 110 -2.94 11.77 -5.87
N LEU A 111 -3.16 10.51 -6.27
CA LEU A 111 -4.48 9.92 -6.50
C LEU A 111 -4.98 9.10 -5.32
N LEU A 112 -4.09 8.36 -4.66
CA LEU A 112 -4.44 7.50 -3.53
C LEU A 112 -4.88 8.29 -2.29
N VAL A 113 -4.31 9.48 -2.04
CA VAL A 113 -4.71 10.34 -0.90
C VAL A 113 -6.18 10.79 -1.01
N PRO A 114 -6.63 11.39 -2.14
CA PRO A 114 -8.05 11.64 -2.39
C PRO A 114 -8.91 10.37 -2.30
N TYR A 115 -8.44 9.27 -2.89
CA TYR A 115 -9.15 7.99 -2.90
C TYR A 115 -9.41 7.47 -1.48
N VAL A 116 -8.40 7.44 -0.59
CA VAL A 116 -8.58 6.97 0.79
C VAL A 116 -9.39 7.94 1.65
N GLN A 117 -9.67 9.16 1.18
CA GLN A 117 -10.55 10.10 1.86
C GLN A 117 -12.05 9.91 1.53
N LEU A 118 -12.39 9.21 0.45
CA LEU A 118 -13.79 8.98 0.03
C LEU A 118 -14.65 8.40 1.18
N ARG A 119 -15.94 8.75 1.20
CA ARG A 119 -16.86 8.19 2.22
C ARG A 119 -17.18 6.74 1.88
N ARG A 120 -17.04 5.84 2.86
CA ARG A 120 -17.39 4.42 2.75
C ARG A 120 -18.78 4.15 3.37
N PRO A 121 -19.49 3.09 2.93
CA PRO A 121 -19.06 2.11 1.92
C PRO A 121 -19.08 2.67 0.49
N LEU A 122 -18.16 2.20 -0.35
CA LEU A 122 -18.22 2.44 -1.80
C LEU A 122 -19.05 1.34 -2.48
N PRO A 123 -19.76 1.62 -3.57
CA PRO A 123 -20.36 0.58 -4.39
C PRO A 123 -19.26 -0.39 -4.88
N ALA A 124 -19.48 -1.70 -4.78
CA ALA A 124 -18.46 -2.72 -5.05
C ALA A 124 -17.84 -2.62 -6.47
N LEU A 125 -18.60 -2.12 -7.44
CA LEU A 125 -18.14 -1.91 -8.81
C LEU A 125 -17.12 -0.77 -8.95
N VAL A 126 -17.09 0.19 -8.03
CA VAL A 126 -16.16 1.34 -8.12
C VAL A 126 -14.70 0.93 -7.90
N PRO A 127 -14.30 0.29 -6.78
CA PRO A 127 -12.90 -0.11 -6.59
C PRO A 127 -12.46 -1.15 -7.61
N LEU A 128 -13.34 -2.08 -7.99
CA LEU A 128 -13.06 -3.07 -9.04
C LEU A 128 -12.94 -2.41 -10.41
N GLY A 129 -13.82 -1.47 -10.74
CA GLY A 129 -13.78 -0.72 -12.00
C GLY A 129 -12.53 0.13 -12.12
N LEU A 130 -12.10 0.79 -11.04
CA LEU A 130 -10.82 1.54 -11.00
C LEU A 130 -9.63 0.60 -11.22
N SER A 131 -9.60 -0.53 -10.51
CA SER A 131 -8.54 -1.53 -10.67
C SER A 131 -8.52 -2.11 -12.09
N ALA A 132 -9.69 -2.43 -12.65
CA ALA A 132 -9.84 -2.93 -14.01
C ALA A 132 -9.44 -1.87 -15.04
N ALA A 133 -9.78 -0.60 -14.85
CA ALA A 133 -9.36 0.48 -15.75
C ALA A 133 -7.84 0.65 -15.76
N VAL A 134 -7.19 0.60 -14.58
CA VAL A 134 -5.73 0.61 -14.48
C VAL A 134 -5.13 -0.61 -15.17
N LEU A 135 -5.70 -1.80 -14.97
CA LEU A 135 -5.25 -3.02 -15.64
C LEU A 135 -5.38 -2.93 -17.17
N VAL A 136 -6.52 -2.43 -17.67
CA VAL A 136 -6.74 -2.20 -19.11
C VAL A 136 -5.72 -1.20 -19.65
N LEU A 137 -5.43 -0.12 -18.93
CA LEU A 137 -4.39 0.84 -19.31
C LEU A 137 -3.01 0.15 -19.42
N ILE A 138 -2.64 -0.69 -18.44
CA ILE A 138 -1.40 -1.47 -18.48
C ILE A 138 -1.34 -2.38 -19.71
N VAL A 139 -2.44 -3.07 -20.02
CA VAL A 139 -2.52 -4.02 -21.14
C VAL A 139 -2.51 -3.30 -22.49
N VAL A 140 -3.29 -2.23 -22.65
CA VAL A 140 -3.40 -1.49 -23.91
C VAL A 140 -2.12 -0.70 -24.21
N SER A 141 -1.48 -0.15 -23.18
CA SER A 141 -0.20 0.55 -23.33
C SER A 141 1.01 -0.39 -23.25
N HIS A 142 0.80 -1.69 -23.41
CA HIS A 142 1.87 -2.68 -23.43
C HIS A 142 2.88 -2.36 -24.53
N GLY A 143 4.16 -2.26 -24.17
CA GLY A 143 5.26 -1.93 -25.08
C GLY A 143 5.57 -0.43 -25.20
N ALA A 144 4.73 0.46 -24.67
CA ALA A 144 5.09 1.87 -24.54
C ALA A 144 6.17 2.05 -23.46
N LYS A 145 7.23 2.80 -23.79
CA LYS A 145 8.32 3.10 -22.84
C LYS A 145 7.77 3.76 -21.58
N ASP A 146 6.80 4.65 -21.73
CA ASP A 146 6.21 5.44 -20.64
C ASP A 146 5.45 4.56 -19.64
N THR A 147 4.74 3.52 -20.09
CA THR A 147 4.01 2.61 -19.19
C THR A 147 4.96 1.80 -18.32
N THR A 148 6.13 1.45 -18.84
CA THR A 148 7.16 0.74 -18.08
C THR A 148 7.82 1.67 -17.05
N LEU A 149 7.87 2.98 -17.32
CA LEU A 149 8.35 4.04 -16.42
C LEU A 149 7.32 4.50 -15.39
N LEU A 150 6.09 4.01 -15.45
CA LEU A 150 5.03 4.26 -14.47
C LEU A 150 4.54 2.95 -13.84
N ALA A 151 5.33 1.89 -13.92
CA ALA A 151 4.94 0.56 -13.49
C ALA A 151 4.63 0.54 -11.99
N GLU A 152 5.43 1.23 -11.17
CA GLU A 152 5.27 1.26 -9.73
C GLU A 152 4.04 2.10 -9.37
N THR A 153 3.89 3.25 -10.05
CA THR A 153 2.69 4.10 -9.94
C THR A 153 1.41 3.30 -10.20
N LEU A 154 1.33 2.64 -11.35
CA LEU A 154 0.16 1.88 -11.79
C LEU A 154 -0.07 0.66 -10.90
N GLY A 155 1.00 0.00 -10.45
CA GLY A 155 0.93 -1.09 -9.48
C GLY A 155 0.27 -0.68 -8.17
N MET A 156 0.64 0.47 -7.61
CA MET A 156 0.03 0.97 -6.37
C MET A 156 -1.45 1.34 -6.58
N LEU A 157 -1.78 1.97 -7.70
CA LEU A 157 -3.16 2.32 -8.07
C LEU A 157 -4.03 1.10 -8.34
N LEU A 158 -3.45 0.00 -8.82
CA LEU A 158 -4.12 -1.28 -9.02
C LEU A 158 -4.36 -2.00 -7.68
N LEU A 159 -3.33 -2.14 -6.85
CA LEU A 159 -3.41 -2.98 -5.65
C LEU A 159 -4.17 -2.30 -4.49
N ALA A 160 -4.10 -0.97 -4.37
CA ALA A 160 -4.71 -0.27 -3.23
C ALA A 160 -6.24 -0.40 -3.19
N PRO A 161 -7.02 -0.21 -4.28
CA PRO A 161 -8.46 -0.39 -4.26
C PRO A 161 -8.89 -1.84 -3.98
N ILE A 162 -8.20 -2.82 -4.57
CA ILE A 162 -8.45 -4.25 -4.31
C ILE A 162 -8.26 -4.53 -2.82
N THR A 163 -7.14 -4.08 -2.27
CA THR A 163 -6.81 -4.34 -0.87
C THR A 163 -7.75 -3.62 0.08
N LEU A 164 -7.93 -2.30 -0.07
CA LEU A 164 -8.59 -1.47 0.93
C LEU A 164 -10.11 -1.51 0.87
N ASP A 165 -10.70 -1.84 -0.28
CA ASP A 165 -12.14 -1.80 -0.48
C ASP A 165 -12.75 -3.17 -0.91
N SER A 166 -11.94 -4.17 -1.31
CA SER A 166 -12.46 -5.53 -1.63
C SER A 166 -12.09 -6.57 -0.57
N ILE A 167 -10.81 -6.67 -0.21
CA ILE A 167 -10.29 -7.67 0.74
C ILE A 167 -10.34 -7.16 2.18
N ASP A 168 -9.55 -6.14 2.49
CA ASP A 168 -9.30 -5.59 3.83
C ASP A 168 -10.08 -4.31 4.12
N ARG A 169 -11.37 -4.36 3.82
CA ARG A 169 -12.33 -3.26 4.03
C ARG A 169 -12.28 -2.65 5.43
N GLY A 170 -12.02 -3.48 6.44
CA GLY A 170 -11.85 -3.08 7.83
C GLY A 170 -10.83 -1.97 8.08
N ILE A 171 -9.82 -1.81 7.21
CA ILE A 171 -8.78 -0.79 7.33
C ILE A 171 -9.37 0.63 7.20
N LEU A 172 -10.26 0.84 6.23
CA LEU A 172 -10.89 2.13 5.95
C LEU A 172 -12.31 2.24 6.51
N ASP A 173 -13.01 1.13 6.66
CA ASP A 173 -14.38 1.04 7.17
C ASP A 173 -14.48 0.00 8.28
N SER A 174 -14.51 0.46 9.53
CA SER A 174 -14.63 -0.41 10.71
C SER A 174 -15.95 -1.19 10.76
N SER A 175 -16.98 -0.77 10.02
CA SER A 175 -18.28 -1.45 9.97
C SER A 175 -18.34 -2.56 8.92
N ALA A 176 -17.41 -2.56 7.97
CA ALA A 176 -17.36 -3.57 6.92
C ALA A 176 -16.95 -4.94 7.48
N ARG A 177 -17.53 -6.00 6.93
CA ARG A 177 -17.11 -7.38 7.23
C ARG A 177 -15.90 -7.73 6.37
N THR A 178 -14.88 -8.30 6.99
CA THR A 178 -13.70 -8.83 6.30
C THR A 178 -13.60 -10.33 6.56
N SER A 179 -13.38 -11.09 5.49
CA SER A 179 -13.13 -12.54 5.56
C SER A 179 -11.67 -12.79 5.96
N LEU A 180 -11.45 -13.50 7.07
CA LEU A 180 -10.10 -13.88 7.52
C LEU A 180 -9.36 -14.76 6.50
N PRO A 181 -9.98 -15.80 5.89
CA PRO A 181 -9.34 -16.56 4.82
C PRO A 181 -8.90 -15.67 3.64
N ALA A 182 -9.77 -14.76 3.19
CA ALA A 182 -9.43 -13.87 2.07
C ALA A 182 -8.25 -12.94 2.41
N ARG A 183 -8.20 -12.43 3.65
CA ARG A 183 -7.05 -11.64 4.13
C ARG A 183 -5.76 -12.43 4.11
N TYR A 184 -5.73 -13.63 4.69
CA TYR A 184 -4.50 -14.42 4.75
C TYR A 184 -4.03 -14.86 3.37
N LEU A 185 -4.96 -15.25 2.49
CA LEU A 185 -4.65 -15.51 1.08
C LEU A 185 -4.09 -14.28 0.37
N TRP A 186 -4.64 -13.10 0.64
CA TRP A 186 -4.12 -11.86 0.10
C TRP A 186 -2.71 -11.54 0.61
N TYR A 187 -2.42 -11.76 1.89
CA TYR A 187 -1.07 -11.53 2.44
C TYR A 187 -0.07 -12.51 1.88
N ALA A 188 -0.46 -13.79 1.77
CA ALA A 188 0.34 -14.79 1.08
C ALA A 188 0.61 -14.37 -0.37
N PHE A 189 -0.41 -13.89 -1.09
CA PHE A 189 -0.26 -13.36 -2.45
C PHE A 189 0.71 -12.18 -2.49
N LEU A 190 0.59 -11.20 -1.58
CA LEU A 190 1.46 -10.03 -1.54
C LEU A 190 2.94 -10.38 -1.33
N VAL A 191 3.23 -11.51 -0.65
CA VAL A 191 4.59 -12.01 -0.41
C VAL A 191 5.07 -12.92 -1.55
N VAL A 192 4.23 -13.85 -1.99
CA VAL A 192 4.62 -14.90 -2.95
C VAL A 192 4.70 -14.37 -4.37
N ALA A 193 3.79 -13.48 -4.79
CA ALA A 193 3.74 -13.01 -6.17
C ALA A 193 5.04 -12.33 -6.63
N PRO A 194 5.65 -11.39 -5.87
CA PRO A 194 6.95 -10.81 -6.27
C PRO A 194 8.09 -11.83 -6.40
N ILE A 195 8.10 -12.86 -5.53
CA ILE A 195 9.09 -13.94 -5.58
C ILE A 195 8.89 -14.75 -6.86
N VAL A 196 7.65 -15.14 -7.16
CA VAL A 196 7.32 -15.88 -8.38
C VAL A 196 7.67 -15.05 -9.62
N PHE A 197 7.34 -13.76 -9.66
CA PHE A 197 7.71 -12.90 -10.79
C PHE A 197 9.23 -12.83 -10.98
N SER A 198 9.99 -12.73 -9.90
CA SER A 198 11.46 -12.74 -9.95
C SER A 198 12.01 -14.07 -10.50
N VAL A 199 11.46 -15.20 -10.07
CA VAL A 199 11.87 -16.54 -10.54
C VAL A 199 11.49 -16.75 -12.00
N VAL A 200 10.28 -16.39 -12.39
CA VAL A 200 9.81 -16.51 -13.77
C VAL A 200 10.64 -15.62 -14.69
N GLN A 201 10.98 -14.38 -14.27
CA GLN A 201 11.87 -13.52 -15.06
C GLN A 201 13.26 -14.15 -15.26
N TYR A 202 13.80 -14.86 -14.27
CA TYR A 202 15.09 -15.52 -14.39
C TYR A 202 15.10 -16.66 -15.44
N HIS A 203 13.96 -17.32 -15.65
CA HIS A 203 13.84 -18.44 -16.58
C HIS A 203 13.39 -18.07 -18.00
N ILE A 204 12.75 -16.90 -18.18
CA ILE A 204 12.33 -16.42 -19.49
C ILE A 204 13.52 -15.67 -20.11
N GLY A 205 14.06 -16.21 -21.21
CA GLY A 205 15.20 -15.65 -21.93
C GLY A 205 15.00 -14.23 -22.46
N ASP A 206 15.99 -13.72 -23.20
CA ASP A 206 16.15 -12.27 -23.42
C ASP A 206 15.25 -11.63 -24.49
N THR A 207 14.29 -12.36 -25.09
CA THR A 207 13.47 -11.83 -26.20
C THR A 207 11.99 -12.18 -26.10
N GLY A 208 11.12 -11.26 -26.54
CA GLY A 208 9.68 -11.48 -26.75
C GLY A 208 8.73 -10.78 -25.76
N THR A 209 7.43 -10.85 -26.05
CA THR A 209 6.33 -10.24 -25.27
C THR A 209 6.34 -10.67 -23.80
N LEU A 210 6.64 -11.95 -23.55
CA LEU A 210 6.72 -12.49 -22.19
C LEU A 210 7.79 -11.79 -21.34
N GLN A 211 8.92 -11.42 -21.93
CA GLN A 211 9.99 -10.69 -21.23
C GLN A 211 9.54 -9.28 -20.81
N VAL A 212 8.77 -8.59 -21.65
CA VAL A 212 8.23 -7.26 -21.32
C VAL A 212 7.24 -7.38 -20.16
N VAL A 213 6.36 -8.38 -20.20
CA VAL A 213 5.40 -8.65 -19.12
C VAL A 213 6.12 -9.00 -17.82
N THR A 214 7.12 -9.89 -17.83
CA THR A 214 7.85 -10.23 -16.59
C THR A 214 8.68 -9.09 -16.05
N ARG A 215 9.33 -8.31 -16.91
CA ARG A 215 10.07 -7.11 -16.50
C ARG A 215 9.13 -6.09 -15.85
N TYR A 216 7.94 -5.91 -16.42
CA TYR A 216 6.90 -5.08 -15.81
C TYR A 216 6.48 -5.64 -14.44
N ALA A 217 6.19 -6.94 -14.35
CA ALA A 217 5.77 -7.59 -13.11
C ALA A 217 6.80 -7.47 -11.98
N VAL A 218 8.09 -7.55 -12.31
CA VAL A 218 9.17 -7.37 -11.31
C VAL A 218 9.31 -5.91 -10.89
N ARG A 219 9.08 -4.94 -11.78
CA ARG A 219 9.04 -3.51 -11.39
C ARG A 219 7.90 -3.22 -10.41
N VAL A 220 6.74 -3.86 -10.58
CA VAL A 220 5.60 -3.66 -9.68
C VAL A 220 5.86 -4.17 -8.24
N THR A 221 6.98 -4.86 -7.97
CA THR A 221 7.35 -5.37 -6.62
C THR A 221 7.22 -4.32 -5.52
N GLU A 222 7.60 -3.07 -5.78
CA GLU A 222 7.51 -1.97 -4.80
C GLU A 222 6.06 -1.76 -4.32
N ALA A 223 5.08 -1.89 -5.24
CA ALA A 223 3.65 -1.77 -4.91
C ALA A 223 3.16 -2.90 -3.99
N PHE A 224 3.71 -4.11 -4.16
CA PHE A 224 3.41 -5.24 -3.26
C PHE A 224 3.96 -4.98 -1.85
N VAL A 225 5.20 -4.49 -1.76
CA VAL A 225 5.84 -4.14 -0.47
C VAL A 225 5.07 -3.03 0.23
N PHE A 226 4.71 -1.97 -0.51
CA PHE A 226 3.84 -0.90 -0.02
C PHE A 226 2.54 -1.44 0.59
N MET A 227 1.79 -2.25 -0.17
CA MET A 227 0.52 -2.78 0.30
C MET A 227 0.67 -3.76 1.46
N LEU A 228 1.75 -4.54 1.49
CA LEU A 228 2.06 -5.44 2.60
C LEU A 228 2.30 -4.65 3.89
N PHE A 229 3.09 -3.57 3.85
CA PHE A 229 3.32 -2.73 5.03
C PHE A 229 2.02 -2.07 5.53
N VAL A 230 1.23 -1.50 4.61
CA VAL A 230 -0.05 -0.87 4.97
C VAL A 230 -1.00 -1.87 5.61
N THR A 231 -1.16 -3.05 5.00
CA THR A 231 -2.07 -4.09 5.53
C THR A 231 -1.61 -4.65 6.86
N LEU A 232 -0.33 -5.05 6.99
CA LEU A 232 0.20 -5.56 8.25
C LEU A 232 0.08 -4.52 9.36
N TYR A 233 0.39 -3.27 9.09
CA TYR A 233 0.28 -2.24 10.11
C TYR A 233 -1.16 -2.00 10.57
N PHE A 234 -2.09 -1.77 9.66
CA PHE A 234 -3.47 -1.45 10.04
C PHE A 234 -4.26 -2.66 10.52
N ALA A 235 -4.19 -3.79 9.82
CA ALA A 235 -4.98 -4.96 10.15
C ALA A 235 -4.36 -5.78 11.30
N VAL A 236 -3.05 -6.03 11.28
CA VAL A 236 -2.37 -6.85 12.30
C VAL A 236 -1.90 -6.00 13.48
N GLY A 237 -1.21 -4.88 13.21
CA GLY A 237 -0.68 -3.99 14.24
C GLY A 237 -1.80 -3.30 15.03
N LEU A 238 -2.68 -2.59 14.31
CA LEU A 238 -3.77 -1.81 14.92
C LEU A 238 -5.09 -2.57 15.07
N GLY A 239 -5.20 -3.80 14.55
CA GLY A 239 -6.41 -4.61 14.67
C GLY A 239 -7.61 -4.07 13.89
N ARG A 240 -7.41 -3.28 12.82
CA ARG A 240 -8.48 -2.72 11.99
C ARG A 240 -9.05 -3.77 11.04
N THR A 241 -9.75 -4.74 11.61
CA THR A 241 -10.23 -5.92 10.87
C THR A 241 -11.70 -5.88 10.48
N GLY A 242 -12.42 -4.81 10.82
CA GLY A 242 -13.84 -4.66 10.54
C GLY A 242 -14.75 -5.44 11.53
N ALA A 243 -16.05 -5.47 11.25
CA ALA A 243 -17.11 -5.97 12.14
C ALA A 243 -17.14 -7.50 12.37
N GLY A 244 -16.11 -8.24 11.93
CA GLY A 244 -16.03 -9.71 12.01
C GLY A 244 -14.90 -10.27 12.88
N GLY A 245 -14.05 -9.42 13.47
CA GLY A 245 -12.94 -9.86 14.33
C GLY A 245 -13.38 -10.29 15.74
N SER A 246 -14.64 -10.06 16.09
CA SER A 246 -15.25 -10.43 17.36
C SER A 246 -16.06 -11.73 17.23
N HIS A 247 -15.44 -12.79 16.70
CA HIS A 247 -16.03 -14.13 16.85
C HIS A 247 -15.90 -14.53 18.32
N ASP A 248 -17.04 -14.58 19.00
CA ASP A 248 -17.48 -15.77 19.72
C ASP A 248 -16.48 -16.45 20.67
N ALA A 249 -15.95 -15.71 21.65
CA ALA A 249 -15.32 -16.33 22.83
C ALA A 249 -16.11 -16.12 24.14
N ARG A 250 -17.20 -15.32 24.17
CA ARG A 250 -17.98 -15.05 25.40
C ARG A 250 -19.47 -14.83 25.20
N ARG A 251 -20.12 -15.56 24.30
CA ARG A 251 -21.50 -15.95 24.58
C ARG A 251 -21.46 -17.33 25.21
N VAL A 252 -20.99 -17.37 26.46
CA VAL A 252 -21.47 -18.40 27.38
C VAL A 252 -22.98 -18.17 27.39
N PRO A 253 -23.81 -19.16 26.99
CA PRO A 253 -25.22 -19.07 27.28
C PRO A 253 -25.29 -18.96 28.80
N VAL A 254 -25.65 -17.78 29.33
CA VAL A 254 -26.12 -17.70 30.70
C VAL A 254 -27.34 -18.58 30.69
N GLY A 255 -27.15 -19.80 31.18
CA GLY A 255 -28.18 -20.80 31.30
C GLY A 255 -29.37 -20.13 31.94
N ALA A 256 -30.51 -20.29 31.27
CA ALA A 256 -31.80 -20.20 31.90
C ALA A 256 -31.76 -21.01 33.20
N ALA A 257 -31.65 -20.33 34.33
CA ALA A 257 -31.81 -20.92 35.65
C ALA A 257 -33.13 -20.40 36.22
N HIS A 258 -34.11 -21.32 36.28
CA HIS A 258 -35.34 -21.34 37.08
C HIS A 258 -36.34 -20.18 36.88
N ARG A 259 -37.61 -20.38 36.47
CA ARG A 259 -38.60 -21.43 36.79
C ARG A 259 -38.53 -21.89 38.25
N ALA A 260 -39.06 -21.06 39.14
CA ALA A 260 -40.16 -21.37 40.06
C ALA A 260 -40.78 -20.05 40.52
#